data_AF-A0A937PML6-F1
#
_entry.id   AF-A0A937PML6-F1
#
_cell.length_a   1.000
_cell.length_b   1.000
_cell.length_c   1.000
_cell.angle_alpha   90.00
_cell.angle_beta   90.00
_cell.angle_gamma   90.00
#
_symmetry.space_group_name_H-M   'P 1'
#
loop_
_entity.id
_entity.type
_entity.pdbx_description
1 polymer ?
#
loop_
_entity_poly.entity_id
_entity_poly.type
_entity_poly.pdbx_seq_one_letter_code
_entity_poly.pdbx_strand_id
1 'polypeptide(L)'
;MKRTLWAVAVLCILVDMGVPALGARRKLAKTPVAPKEEKPVAPEPLRPSTKIASFTDDIPALTTQLGLDEQQVGKLTALRKQSAEVLAKQEQVNQKRIEASQARIKRAKGTSAQRMTQELEKSTQRMQQALATLAGRHERTMFLVLTPAQKAKWNAPILQREVEKLFASVNLTDAQKAKIGPLCAAQARRLTMPVSPQTAGNTIKTLAGQVNQRVLTREQRKQYADKTRADRPEPRSSRK
;
A
#
# COMPACT_ATOMS: atom_id res chain seq x y z
N MET A 1 7.10 -38.82 7.55
CA MET A 1 6.36 -38.07 8.60
C MET A 1 5.46 -37.05 7.91
N LYS A 2 4.15 -37.21 8.04
CA LYS A 2 3.10 -36.57 7.22
C LYS A 2 2.82 -35.15 7.72
N ARG A 3 2.80 -34.17 6.81
CA ARG A 3 2.48 -32.76 7.08
C ARG A 3 0.96 -32.59 7.10
N THR A 4 0.39 -32.18 8.23
CA THR A 4 -1.02 -31.78 8.35
C THR A 4 -1.17 -30.31 7.97
N LEU A 5 -1.77 -30.07 6.79
CA LEU A 5 -2.45 -28.82 6.45
C LEU A 5 -3.66 -28.64 7.39
N TRP A 6 -3.82 -27.46 7.97
CA TRP A 6 -5.11 -27.02 8.50
C TRP A 6 -5.54 -25.76 7.75
N ALA A 7 -6.50 -25.96 6.86
CA ALA A 7 -7.25 -24.91 6.21
C ALA A 7 -8.27 -24.33 7.19
N VAL A 8 -8.28 -23.00 7.33
CA VAL A 8 -9.36 -22.29 8.01
C VAL A 8 -10.46 -22.05 6.98
N ALA A 9 -11.51 -22.88 7.05
CA ALA A 9 -12.71 -22.72 6.24
C ALA A 9 -13.59 -21.59 6.82
N VAL A 10 -13.78 -20.54 6.03
CA VAL A 10 -14.80 -19.52 6.24
C VAL A 10 -16.12 -20.07 5.67
N LEU A 11 -17.06 -20.36 6.56
CA LEU A 11 -18.39 -20.85 6.24
C LEU A 11 -19.25 -19.68 5.71
N CYS A 12 -19.37 -19.54 4.40
CA CYS A 12 -20.39 -18.71 3.77
C CYS A 12 -21.67 -19.56 3.59
N ILE A 13 -22.72 -19.17 4.31
CA ILE A 13 -24.08 -19.69 4.14
C ILE A 13 -24.63 -19.14 2.81
N LEU A 14 -24.76 -20.01 1.81
CA LEU A 14 -25.50 -19.75 0.58
C LEU A 14 -26.93 -20.28 0.76
N VAL A 15 -27.90 -19.38 0.56
CA VAL A 15 -29.32 -19.73 0.49
C VAL A 15 -29.64 -20.13 -0.95
N ASP A 16 -30.06 -21.38 -1.10
CA ASP A 16 -30.66 -22.00 -2.28
C ASP A 16 -32.04 -21.41 -2.56
N MET A 17 -32.25 -20.92 -3.79
CA MET A 17 -33.57 -20.82 -4.44
C MET A 17 -33.35 -21.10 -5.93
N GLY A 18 -33.72 -22.31 -6.34
CA GLY A 18 -33.53 -22.82 -7.69
C GLY A 18 -34.58 -22.41 -8.71
N VAL A 19 -34.29 -22.71 -9.97
CA VAL A 19 -35.29 -22.85 -11.06
C VAL A 19 -34.81 -23.99 -11.99
N PRO A 20 -35.69 -24.93 -12.39
CA PRO A 20 -35.30 -26.16 -13.06
C PRO A 20 -35.15 -26.00 -14.59
N ALA A 21 -34.30 -26.87 -15.14
CA ALA A 21 -34.15 -27.11 -16.56
C ALA A 21 -35.20 -28.10 -17.09
N LEU A 22 -35.80 -27.82 -18.24
CA LEU A 22 -36.43 -28.79 -19.15
C LEU A 22 -36.45 -28.20 -20.57
N GLY A 23 -36.04 -28.99 -21.57
CA GLY A 23 -36.37 -28.72 -22.97
C GLY A 23 -35.33 -29.17 -24.00
N ALA A 24 -35.52 -30.36 -24.57
CA ALA A 24 -34.70 -30.95 -25.63
C ALA A 24 -35.19 -30.59 -27.05
N ARG A 25 -34.27 -30.77 -28.03
CA ARG A 25 -34.43 -30.85 -29.51
C ARG A 25 -34.75 -29.51 -30.22
N ARG A 26 -34.19 -29.18 -31.39
CA ARG A 26 -34.03 -29.96 -32.63
C ARG A 26 -33.01 -29.27 -33.57
N LYS A 27 -32.24 -30.05 -34.33
CA LYS A 27 -31.35 -29.60 -35.42
C LYS A 27 -32.14 -28.96 -36.57
N LEU A 28 -31.62 -27.88 -37.15
CA LEU A 28 -31.88 -27.44 -38.53
C LEU A 28 -30.65 -26.67 -39.07
N ALA A 29 -30.35 -26.88 -40.34
CA ALA A 29 -29.10 -26.55 -41.03
C ALA A 29 -29.18 -25.24 -41.84
N LYS A 30 -28.01 -24.85 -42.40
CA LYS A 30 -27.68 -23.76 -43.37
C LYS A 30 -27.51 -22.38 -42.74
N THR A 31 -26.41 -21.64 -42.94
CA THR A 31 -25.76 -21.25 -44.21
C THR A 31 -24.31 -20.78 -43.91
N PRO A 32 -23.30 -20.96 -44.79
CA PRO A 32 -21.94 -20.50 -44.51
C PRO A 32 -21.83 -18.97 -44.61
N VAL A 33 -21.43 -18.33 -43.51
CA VAL A 33 -21.10 -16.91 -43.46
C VAL A 33 -19.61 -16.75 -43.82
N ALA A 34 -19.34 -15.86 -44.77
CA ALA A 34 -18.00 -15.53 -45.26
C ALA A 34 -17.04 -15.13 -44.12
N PRO A 35 -15.72 -15.40 -44.25
CA PRO A 35 -14.75 -15.00 -43.23
C PRO A 35 -14.66 -13.47 -43.20
N LYS A 36 -15.02 -12.89 -42.05
CA LYS A 36 -14.81 -11.48 -41.77
C LYS A 36 -13.32 -11.32 -41.43
N GLU A 37 -12.58 -10.62 -42.29
CA GLU A 37 -11.19 -10.22 -42.01
C GLU A 37 -11.12 -9.50 -40.66
N GLU A 38 -10.50 -10.15 -39.70
CA GLU A 38 -10.19 -9.62 -38.39
C GLU A 38 -8.98 -8.69 -38.55
N LYS A 39 -9.24 -7.38 -38.59
CA LYS A 39 -8.19 -6.36 -38.54
C LYS A 39 -7.30 -6.62 -37.32
N PRO A 40 -5.96 -6.56 -37.46
CA PRO A 40 -5.06 -6.70 -36.33
C PRO A 40 -5.37 -5.59 -35.31
N VAL A 41 -5.90 -6.00 -34.16
CA VAL A 41 -6.04 -5.14 -32.99
C VAL A 41 -4.63 -4.75 -32.57
N ALA A 42 -4.29 -3.48 -32.75
CA ALA A 42 -3.03 -2.92 -32.27
C ALA A 42 -2.85 -3.27 -30.79
N PRO A 43 -1.63 -3.68 -30.35
CA PRO A 43 -1.40 -4.03 -28.96
C PRO A 43 -1.81 -2.86 -28.08
N GLU A 44 -2.75 -3.13 -27.18
CA GLU A 44 -3.21 -2.18 -26.18
C GLU A 44 -1.97 -1.64 -25.44
N PRO A 45 -1.74 -0.32 -25.37
CA PRO A 45 -0.60 0.21 -24.66
C PRO A 45 -0.71 -0.24 -23.21
N LEU A 46 0.26 -1.04 -22.77
CA LEU A 46 0.45 -1.48 -21.39
C LEU A 46 0.28 -0.26 -20.48
N ARG A 47 -0.90 -0.13 -19.87
CA ARG A 47 -1.12 0.86 -18.82
C ARG A 47 -0.12 0.49 -17.71
N PRO A 48 0.83 1.37 -17.34
CA PRO A 48 1.76 1.05 -16.28
C PRO A 48 0.96 0.83 -15.00
N SER A 49 0.86 -0.42 -14.58
CA SER A 49 0.35 -0.81 -13.27
C SER A 49 1.12 0.00 -12.24
N THR A 50 0.48 1.04 -11.72
CA THR A 50 1.09 2.00 -10.79
C THR A 50 1.04 1.47 -9.35
N LYS A 51 0.91 0.15 -9.19
CA LYS A 51 1.18 -0.52 -7.92
C LYS A 51 2.67 -0.82 -7.89
N ILE A 52 3.43 0.11 -7.32
CA ILE A 52 4.81 -0.16 -6.92
C ILE A 52 4.72 -1.27 -5.87
N ALA A 53 5.27 -2.44 -6.20
CA ALA A 53 5.18 -3.64 -5.39
C ALA A 53 5.83 -3.40 -4.02
N SER A 54 5.29 -3.98 -2.96
CA SER A 54 5.97 -4.00 -1.67
C SER A 54 7.19 -4.93 -1.75
N PHE A 55 8.22 -4.69 -0.93
CA PHE A 55 9.32 -5.66 -0.75
C PHE A 55 8.84 -7.04 -0.23
N THR A 56 7.60 -7.11 0.27
CA THR A 56 6.96 -8.36 0.74
C THR A 56 6.47 -9.26 -0.38
N ASP A 57 6.24 -8.74 -1.58
CA ASP A 57 5.44 -9.43 -2.60
C ASP A 57 6.36 -10.23 -3.54
N ASP A 58 7.12 -9.56 -4.42
CA ASP A 58 7.90 -10.24 -5.45
C ASP A 58 9.17 -9.49 -5.89
N ILE A 59 10.35 -10.05 -5.61
CA ILE A 59 11.65 -9.48 -5.99
C ILE A 59 11.83 -9.48 -7.52
N PRO A 60 11.47 -10.53 -8.27
CA PRO A 60 11.37 -10.51 -9.72
C PRO A 60 10.63 -9.27 -10.29
N ALA A 61 9.44 -8.95 -9.79
CA ALA A 61 8.71 -7.78 -10.23
C ALA A 61 9.47 -6.47 -9.96
N LEU A 62 10.09 -6.34 -8.77
CA LEU A 62 10.94 -5.20 -8.43
C LEU A 62 12.18 -5.09 -9.31
N THR A 63 12.75 -6.23 -9.69
CA THR A 63 13.92 -6.31 -10.58
C THR A 63 13.59 -5.71 -11.93
N THR A 64 12.47 -6.10 -12.52
CA THR A 64 11.97 -5.55 -13.78
C THR A 64 11.63 -4.06 -13.67
N GLN A 65 10.96 -3.66 -12.59
CA GLN A 65 10.49 -2.28 -12.43
C GLN A 65 11.62 -1.27 -12.17
N LEU A 66 12.60 -1.65 -11.35
CA LEU A 66 13.66 -0.75 -10.91
C LEU A 66 14.95 -0.91 -11.73
N GLY A 67 15.10 -2.03 -12.45
CA GLY A 67 16.36 -2.43 -13.07
C GLY A 67 17.38 -2.74 -11.99
N LEU A 68 17.10 -3.73 -11.15
CA LEU A 68 18.03 -4.18 -10.11
C LEU A 68 19.12 -5.04 -10.75
N ASP A 69 20.37 -4.82 -10.34
CA ASP A 69 21.47 -5.70 -10.74
C ASP A 69 21.49 -7.01 -9.92
N GLU A 70 22.26 -8.00 -10.37
CA GLU A 70 22.34 -9.32 -9.71
C GLU A 70 22.79 -9.22 -8.24
N GLN A 71 23.71 -8.30 -7.93
CA GLN A 71 24.20 -8.09 -6.58
C GLN A 71 23.09 -7.55 -5.67
N GLN A 72 22.30 -6.58 -6.15
CA GLN A 72 21.15 -6.03 -5.45
C GLN A 72 20.07 -7.09 -5.25
N VAL A 73 19.76 -7.90 -6.27
CA VAL A 73 18.79 -9.00 -6.20
C VAL A 73 19.21 -10.02 -5.14
N GLY A 74 20.49 -10.43 -5.14
CA GLY A 74 21.03 -11.35 -4.13
C GLY A 74 20.91 -10.78 -2.71
N LYS A 75 21.29 -9.51 -2.53
CA LYS A 75 21.22 -8.83 -1.23
C LYS A 75 19.78 -8.67 -0.73
N LEU A 76 18.84 -8.27 -1.59
CA LEU A 76 17.43 -8.13 -1.25
C LEU A 76 16.79 -9.48 -0.91
N THR A 77 17.15 -10.54 -1.62
CA THR A 77 16.67 -11.90 -1.36
C THR A 77 17.12 -12.38 0.02
N ALA A 78 18.40 -12.17 0.35
CA ALA A 78 18.94 -12.51 1.68
C ALA A 78 18.25 -11.72 2.80
N LEU A 79 18.09 -10.39 2.63
CA LEU A 79 17.40 -9.54 3.59
C LEU A 79 15.93 -9.92 3.77
N ARG A 80 15.22 -10.27 2.69
CA ARG A 80 13.83 -10.74 2.73
C ARG A 80 13.71 -12.03 3.51
N LYS A 81 14.60 -13.00 3.25
CA LYS A 81 14.64 -14.27 3.99
C LYS A 81 14.89 -14.03 5.49
N GLN A 82 15.89 -13.22 5.83
CA GLN A 82 16.18 -12.85 7.21
C GLN A 82 14.98 -12.16 7.88
N SER A 83 14.32 -11.23 7.20
CA SER A 83 13.12 -10.56 7.71
C SER A 83 11.99 -11.56 7.96
N ALA A 84 11.75 -12.50 7.05
CA ALA A 84 10.71 -13.51 7.19
C ALA A 84 10.96 -14.42 8.41
N GLU A 85 12.21 -14.85 8.61
CA GLU A 85 12.60 -15.68 9.77
C GLU A 85 12.39 -14.94 11.10
N VAL A 86 12.81 -13.67 11.16
CA VAL A 86 12.66 -12.83 12.36
C VAL A 86 11.19 -12.56 12.68
N LEU A 87 10.38 -12.21 11.67
CA LEU A 87 8.94 -11.97 11.85
C LEU A 87 8.22 -13.24 12.27
N ALA A 88 8.48 -14.39 11.61
CA ALA A 88 7.86 -15.66 11.96
C ALA A 88 8.20 -16.09 13.40
N LYS A 89 9.45 -15.88 13.84
CA LYS A 89 9.86 -16.15 15.23
C LYS A 89 9.11 -15.25 16.21
N GLN A 90 8.96 -13.96 15.89
CA GLN A 90 8.24 -13.03 16.77
C GLN A 90 6.74 -13.34 16.83
N GLU A 91 6.13 -13.71 15.70
CA GLU A 91 4.73 -14.16 15.64
C GLU A 91 4.52 -15.42 16.47
N GLN A 92 5.43 -16.40 16.39
CA GLN A 92 5.35 -17.62 17.21
C GLN A 92 5.41 -17.30 18.71
N VAL A 93 6.29 -16.38 19.13
CA VAL A 93 6.36 -15.94 20.53
C VAL A 93 5.06 -15.24 20.96
N ASN A 94 4.52 -14.36 20.12
CA ASN A 94 3.27 -13.66 20.38
C ASN A 94 2.10 -14.64 20.49
N GLN A 95 2.02 -15.61 19.58
CA GLN A 95 0.98 -16.63 19.56
C GLN A 95 0.96 -17.45 20.86
N LYS A 96 2.14 -17.91 21.33
CA LYS A 96 2.26 -18.62 22.62
C LYS A 96 1.78 -17.76 23.79
N ARG A 97 2.03 -16.45 23.78
CA ARG A 97 1.57 -15.52 24.83
C ARG A 97 0.05 -15.35 24.81
N ILE A 98 -0.54 -15.28 23.61
CA ILE A 98 -1.99 -15.18 23.42
C ILE A 98 -2.66 -16.46 23.94
N GLU A 99 -2.18 -17.63 23.53
CA GLU A 99 -2.71 -18.93 23.98
C GLU A 99 -2.62 -19.10 25.50
N ALA A 100 -1.48 -18.74 26.10
CA ALA A 100 -1.32 -18.78 27.56
C ALA A 100 -2.31 -17.84 28.28
N SER A 101 -2.55 -16.66 27.74
CA SER A 101 -3.51 -15.69 28.29
C SER A 101 -4.96 -16.19 28.13
N GLN A 102 -5.30 -16.74 26.97
CA GLN A 102 -6.62 -17.33 26.71
C GLN A 102 -6.90 -18.50 27.65
N ALA A 103 -5.91 -19.36 27.93
CA ALA A 103 -6.04 -20.45 28.89
C ALA A 103 -6.33 -19.96 30.32
N ARG A 104 -5.74 -18.82 30.72
CA ARG A 104 -6.03 -18.17 32.02
C ARG A 104 -7.44 -17.58 32.06
N ILE A 105 -7.86 -16.89 30.99
CA ILE A 105 -9.21 -16.32 30.86
C ILE A 105 -10.27 -17.41 30.98
N LYS A 106 -10.09 -18.57 30.32
CA LYS A 106 -11.03 -19.70 30.41
C LYS A 106 -11.24 -20.22 31.84
N ARG A 107 -10.27 -20.05 32.74
CA ARG A 107 -10.35 -20.47 34.16
C ARG A 107 -10.89 -19.36 35.07
N ALA A 108 -10.91 -18.13 34.59
CA ALA A 108 -11.39 -16.98 35.35
C ALA A 108 -12.91 -16.86 35.28
N LYS A 109 -13.51 -16.20 36.28
CA LYS A 109 -14.96 -15.96 36.34
C LYS A 109 -15.26 -14.48 36.60
N GLY A 110 -16.45 -14.06 36.18
CA GLY A 110 -16.99 -12.73 36.46
C GLY A 110 -16.10 -11.59 35.98
N THR A 111 -15.99 -10.54 36.79
CA THR A 111 -15.26 -9.30 36.47
C THR A 111 -13.76 -9.52 36.22
N SER A 112 -13.17 -10.57 36.81
CA SER A 112 -11.77 -10.95 36.60
C SER A 112 -11.53 -11.42 35.15
N ALA A 113 -12.42 -12.25 34.61
CA ALA A 113 -12.34 -12.71 33.22
C ALA A 113 -12.47 -11.54 32.23
N GLN A 114 -13.40 -10.61 32.49
CA GLN A 114 -13.61 -9.43 31.66
C GLN A 114 -12.37 -8.51 31.63
N ARG A 115 -11.76 -8.25 32.79
CA ARG A 115 -10.52 -7.46 32.87
C ARG A 115 -9.37 -8.12 32.10
N MET A 116 -9.19 -9.43 32.26
CA MET A 116 -8.15 -10.16 31.52
C MET A 116 -8.39 -10.16 30.00
N THR A 117 -9.64 -10.21 29.53
CA THR A 117 -9.96 -10.08 28.10
C THR A 117 -9.57 -8.70 27.58
N GLN A 118 -9.90 -7.61 28.29
CA GLN A 118 -9.50 -6.26 27.90
C GLN A 118 -7.98 -6.07 27.90
N GLU A 119 -7.28 -6.67 28.86
CA GLU A 119 -5.82 -6.66 28.89
C GLU A 119 -5.21 -7.44 27.72
N LEU A 120 -5.78 -8.61 27.39
CA LEU A 120 -5.35 -9.40 26.24
C LEU A 120 -5.56 -8.64 24.92
N GLU A 121 -6.67 -7.93 24.76
CA GLU A 121 -6.93 -7.10 23.58
C GLU A 121 -5.88 -6.00 23.43
N LYS A 122 -5.65 -5.22 24.50
CA LYS A 122 -4.60 -4.18 24.52
C LYS A 122 -3.21 -4.76 24.26
N SER A 123 -2.91 -5.91 24.84
CA SER A 123 -1.64 -6.62 24.62
C SER A 123 -1.48 -7.06 23.16
N THR A 124 -2.54 -7.61 22.56
CA THR A 124 -2.56 -8.03 21.16
C THR A 124 -2.37 -6.86 20.22
N GLN A 125 -3.02 -5.72 20.48
CA GLN A 125 -2.83 -4.50 19.71
C GLN A 125 -1.37 -4.01 19.78
N ARG A 126 -0.75 -4.03 20.97
CA ARG A 126 0.68 -3.69 21.13
C ARG A 126 1.59 -4.66 20.39
N MET A 127 1.29 -5.96 20.41
CA MET A 127 2.05 -6.98 19.67
C MET A 127 1.97 -6.76 18.16
N GLN A 128 0.80 -6.41 17.63
CA GLN A 128 0.61 -6.06 16.22
C GLN A 128 1.38 -4.79 15.83
N GLN A 129 1.33 -3.74 16.67
CA GLN A 129 2.10 -2.51 16.43
C GLN A 129 3.62 -2.77 16.46
N ALA A 130 4.08 -3.65 17.36
CA ALA A 130 5.48 -4.05 17.43
C ALA A 130 5.91 -4.83 16.17
N LEU A 131 5.08 -5.75 15.67
CA LEU A 131 5.31 -6.44 14.40
C LEU A 131 5.36 -5.47 13.22
N ALA A 132 4.42 -4.52 13.13
CA ALA A 132 4.43 -3.50 12.08
C ALA A 132 5.69 -2.63 12.13
N THR A 133 6.14 -2.25 13.34
CA THR A 133 7.39 -1.50 13.54
C THR A 133 8.60 -2.30 13.09
N LEU A 134 8.65 -3.59 13.43
CA LEU A 134 9.73 -4.50 13.04
C LEU A 134 9.77 -4.70 11.53
N ALA A 135 8.61 -4.95 10.90
CA ALA A 135 8.48 -5.05 9.45
C ALA A 135 8.96 -3.76 8.75
N GLY A 136 8.54 -2.58 9.25
CA GLY A 136 8.99 -1.29 8.70
C GLY A 136 10.50 -1.06 8.81
N ARG A 137 11.17 -1.57 9.85
CA ARG A 137 12.64 -1.52 9.96
C ARG A 137 13.33 -2.39 8.90
N HIS A 138 12.80 -3.58 8.64
CA HIS A 138 13.32 -4.46 7.59
C HIS A 138 13.08 -3.87 6.20
N GLU A 139 11.90 -3.30 5.96
CA GLU A 139 11.57 -2.61 4.73
C GLU A 139 12.53 -1.44 4.47
N ARG A 140 12.80 -0.62 5.50
CA ARG A 140 13.80 0.45 5.43
C ARG A 140 15.18 -0.09 5.03
N THR A 141 15.59 -1.20 5.62
CA THR A 141 16.90 -1.82 5.34
C THR A 141 16.99 -2.30 3.89
N MET A 142 15.94 -2.93 3.37
CA MET A 142 15.85 -3.32 1.96
C MET A 142 15.86 -2.10 1.04
N PHE A 143 15.13 -1.04 1.37
CA PHE A 143 15.09 0.20 0.60
C PHE A 143 16.45 0.90 0.51
N LEU A 144 17.31 0.76 1.53
CA LEU A 144 18.67 1.29 1.50
C LEU A 144 19.60 0.60 0.50
N VAL A 145 19.24 -0.59 -0.01
CA VAL A 145 19.97 -1.27 -1.10
C VAL A 145 19.82 -0.55 -2.44
N LEU A 146 18.72 0.20 -2.61
CA LEU A 146 18.43 0.90 -3.85
C LEU A 146 19.38 2.09 -4.07
N THR A 147 19.76 2.29 -5.33
CA THR A 147 20.49 3.50 -5.76
C THR A 147 19.59 4.73 -5.66
N PRO A 148 20.13 5.95 -5.59
CA PRO A 148 19.32 7.16 -5.61
C PRO A 148 18.36 7.23 -6.81
N ALA A 149 18.80 6.78 -7.99
CA ALA A 149 17.96 6.76 -9.19
C ALA A 149 16.77 5.79 -9.05
N GLN A 150 16.99 4.59 -8.51
CA GLN A 150 15.94 3.61 -8.23
C GLN A 150 14.97 4.12 -7.15
N LYS A 151 15.48 4.78 -6.10
CA LYS A 151 14.64 5.47 -5.09
C LYS A 151 13.77 6.56 -5.70
N ALA A 152 14.29 7.27 -6.70
CA ALA A 152 13.51 8.25 -7.47
C ALA A 152 12.38 7.58 -8.25
N LYS A 153 12.68 6.50 -8.99
CA LYS A 153 11.66 5.71 -9.71
C LYS A 153 10.55 5.19 -8.78
N TRP A 154 10.92 4.80 -7.56
CA TRP A 154 9.97 4.34 -6.55
C TRP A 154 9.12 5.48 -5.96
N ASN A 155 9.76 6.47 -5.35
CA ASN A 155 9.05 7.43 -4.50
C ASN A 155 8.48 8.62 -5.28
N ALA A 156 9.07 9.00 -6.41
CA ALA A 156 8.66 10.22 -7.11
C ALA A 156 7.20 10.19 -7.61
N PRO A 157 6.68 9.09 -8.19
CA PRO A 157 5.28 9.04 -8.63
C PRO A 157 4.29 9.18 -7.47
N ILE A 158 4.61 8.57 -6.31
CA ILE A 158 3.79 8.66 -5.10
C ILE A 158 3.77 10.11 -4.60
N LEU A 159 4.95 10.72 -4.45
CA LEU A 159 5.09 12.10 -4.00
C LEU A 159 4.40 13.08 -4.95
N GLN A 160 4.56 12.91 -6.26
CA GLN A 160 3.94 13.75 -7.26
C GLN A 160 2.41 13.69 -7.13
N ARG A 161 1.83 12.50 -7.05
CA ARG A 161 0.38 12.35 -6.87
C ARG A 161 -0.12 13.02 -5.60
N GLU A 162 0.57 12.88 -4.48
CA GLU A 162 0.15 13.51 -3.22
C GLU A 162 0.32 15.04 -3.24
N VAL A 163 1.36 15.55 -3.89
CA VAL A 163 1.54 17.00 -4.09
C VAL A 163 0.48 17.57 -5.03
N GLU A 164 0.16 16.90 -6.14
CA GLU A 164 -0.89 17.33 -7.06
C GLU A 164 -2.26 17.36 -6.39
N LYS A 165 -2.58 16.36 -5.55
CA LYS A 165 -3.80 16.37 -4.73
C LYS A 165 -3.86 17.59 -3.80
N LEU A 166 -2.73 17.95 -3.16
CA LEU A 166 -2.65 19.09 -2.26
C LEU A 166 -2.97 20.42 -2.98
N PHE A 167 -2.52 20.56 -4.23
CA PHE A 167 -2.72 21.76 -5.06
C PHE A 167 -3.91 21.65 -6.03
N ALA A 168 -4.79 20.65 -5.86
CA ALA A 168 -5.93 20.45 -6.75
C ALA A 168 -6.86 21.67 -6.83
N SER A 169 -6.91 22.52 -5.80
CA SER A 169 -7.77 23.70 -5.77
C SER A 169 -7.31 24.88 -6.62
N VAL A 170 -6.06 24.89 -7.09
CA VAL A 170 -5.49 26.02 -7.85
C VAL A 170 -5.27 25.70 -9.33
N ASN A 171 -5.87 24.59 -9.80
CA ASN A 171 -5.89 24.17 -11.21
C ASN A 171 -4.50 24.26 -11.88
N LEU A 172 -3.58 23.40 -11.43
CA LEU A 172 -2.23 23.32 -12.00
C LEU A 172 -2.28 23.04 -13.51
N THR A 173 -1.57 23.85 -14.29
CA THR A 173 -1.39 23.60 -15.73
C THR A 173 -0.44 22.43 -15.98
N ASP A 174 -0.47 21.83 -17.16
CA ASP A 174 0.42 20.70 -17.47
C ASP A 174 1.89 21.10 -17.47
N ALA A 175 2.20 22.35 -17.88
CA ALA A 175 3.55 22.91 -17.76
C ALA A 175 4.00 23.04 -16.30
N GLN A 176 3.08 23.28 -15.36
CA GLN A 176 3.38 23.30 -13.93
C GLN A 176 3.54 21.89 -13.36
N LYS A 177 2.68 20.95 -13.73
CA LYS A 177 2.82 19.52 -13.36
C LYS A 177 4.15 18.95 -13.83
N ALA A 178 4.58 19.30 -15.04
CA ALA A 178 5.89 18.91 -15.57
C ALA A 178 7.07 19.43 -14.72
N LYS A 179 6.92 20.57 -14.03
CA LYS A 179 7.93 21.09 -13.08
C LYS A 179 7.90 20.38 -11.71
N ILE A 180 6.79 19.75 -11.33
CA ILE A 180 6.65 19.04 -10.05
C ILE A 180 7.41 17.71 -10.06
N GLY A 181 7.38 16.98 -11.18
CA GLY A 181 8.08 15.70 -11.32
C GLY A 181 9.57 15.75 -10.94
N PRO A 182 10.37 16.69 -11.49
CA PRO A 182 11.78 16.86 -11.13
C PRO A 182 12.01 17.18 -9.65
N LEU A 183 11.15 18.00 -9.02
CA LEU A 183 11.23 18.30 -7.59
C LEU A 183 10.98 17.04 -6.75
N CYS A 184 9.95 16.28 -7.10
CA CYS A 184 9.63 15.01 -6.44
C CYS A 184 10.76 13.99 -6.61
N ALA A 185 11.35 13.88 -7.82
CA ALA A 185 12.49 13.01 -8.08
C ALA A 185 13.73 13.40 -7.28
N ALA A 186 14.04 14.71 -7.19
CA ALA A 186 15.16 15.21 -6.40
C ALA A 186 15.00 14.89 -4.90
N GLN A 187 13.79 15.06 -4.36
CA GLN A 187 13.50 14.72 -2.98
C GLN A 187 13.52 13.20 -2.75
N ALA A 188 12.90 12.43 -3.64
CA ALA A 188 12.81 10.97 -3.59
C ALA A 188 14.18 10.28 -3.50
N ARG A 189 15.18 10.79 -4.25
CA ARG A 189 16.57 10.30 -4.23
C ARG A 189 17.20 10.28 -2.83
N ARG A 190 16.80 11.22 -1.97
CA ARG A 190 17.37 11.44 -0.64
C ARG A 190 16.66 10.68 0.48
N LEU A 191 15.52 10.05 0.16
CA LEU A 191 14.75 9.33 1.17
C LEU A 191 15.45 8.05 1.59
N THR A 192 15.32 7.72 2.87
CA THR A 192 15.89 6.49 3.45
C THR A 192 14.84 5.41 3.70
N MET A 193 13.58 5.69 3.35
CA MET A 193 12.46 4.77 3.49
C MET A 193 11.51 4.93 2.30
N PRO A 194 10.75 3.88 1.95
CA PRO A 194 9.69 3.99 0.96
C PRO A 194 8.60 4.92 1.48
N VAL A 195 8.01 5.70 0.57
CA VAL A 195 6.93 6.63 0.89
C VAL A 195 5.61 5.90 0.87
N SER A 196 4.85 6.07 1.96
CA SER A 196 3.43 5.73 2.03
C SER A 196 2.61 6.98 2.35
N PRO A 197 1.30 7.03 2.05
CA PRO A 197 0.45 8.17 2.42
C PRO A 197 0.57 8.58 3.89
N GLN A 198 0.80 7.61 4.79
CA GLN A 198 0.96 7.83 6.23
C GLN A 198 2.33 8.42 6.61
N THR A 199 3.38 8.13 5.85
CA THR A 199 4.77 8.54 6.16
C THR A 199 5.22 9.74 5.34
N ALA A 200 4.48 10.11 4.29
CA ALA A 200 4.82 11.16 3.35
C ALA A 200 4.70 12.58 3.94
N GLY A 201 4.03 12.77 5.09
CA GLY A 201 3.59 14.08 5.57
C GLY A 201 4.67 15.17 5.60
N ASN A 202 5.85 14.87 6.17
CA ASN A 202 6.93 15.86 6.23
C ASN A 202 7.54 16.14 4.85
N THR A 203 7.73 15.09 4.04
CA THR A 203 8.25 15.21 2.68
C THR A 203 7.31 16.02 1.79
N ILE A 204 6.00 15.79 1.89
CA ILE A 204 4.97 16.55 1.17
C ILE A 204 4.99 18.01 1.60
N LYS A 205 5.10 18.31 2.90
CA LYS A 205 5.21 19.71 3.38
C LYS A 205 6.41 20.43 2.76
N THR A 206 7.58 19.79 2.70
CA THR A 206 8.77 20.36 2.06
C THR A 206 8.54 20.61 0.57
N LEU A 207 7.99 19.62 -0.15
CA LEU A 207 7.67 19.76 -1.57
C LEU A 207 6.62 20.85 -1.82
N ALA A 208 5.61 20.96 -0.97
CA ALA A 208 4.58 21.99 -1.04
C ALA A 208 5.18 23.40 -0.94
N GLY A 209 6.14 23.60 -0.03
CA GLY A 209 6.88 24.86 0.06
C GLY A 209 7.62 25.20 -1.25
N GLN A 210 8.28 24.21 -1.86
CA GLN A 210 9.00 24.40 -3.12
C GLN A 210 8.06 24.70 -4.29
N VAL A 211 6.93 23.98 -4.40
CA VAL A 211 5.91 24.20 -5.44
C VAL A 211 5.30 25.58 -5.28
N ASN A 212 4.93 25.97 -4.06
CA ASN A 212 4.38 27.28 -3.77
C ASN A 212 5.33 28.42 -4.17
N GLN A 213 6.64 28.25 -3.96
CA GLN A 213 7.63 29.29 -4.26
C GLN A 213 8.08 29.31 -5.73
N ARG A 214 8.16 28.16 -6.40
CA ARG A 214 8.86 28.01 -7.70
C ARG A 214 7.94 27.65 -8.87
N VAL A 215 6.73 27.15 -8.60
CA VAL A 215 5.84 26.61 -9.63
C VAL A 215 4.56 27.43 -9.75
N LEU A 216 3.94 27.80 -8.63
CA LEU A 216 2.69 28.55 -8.63
C LEU A 216 2.89 30.01 -9.08
N THR A 217 1.92 30.53 -9.83
CA THR A 217 1.80 31.99 -10.10
C THR A 217 1.39 32.75 -8.84
N ARG A 218 1.45 34.08 -8.88
CA ARG A 218 1.06 34.91 -7.73
C ARG A 218 -0.41 34.73 -7.36
N GLU A 219 -1.26 34.63 -8.36
CA GLU A 219 -2.71 34.45 -8.24
C GLU A 219 -3.03 33.09 -7.61
N GLN A 220 -2.38 32.02 -8.10
CA GLN A 220 -2.54 30.68 -7.53
C GLN A 220 -2.04 30.60 -6.09
N ARG A 221 -0.92 31.26 -5.74
CA ARG A 221 -0.44 31.32 -4.35
C ARG A 221 -1.46 31.97 -3.43
N LYS A 222 -2.10 33.06 -3.89
CA LYS A 222 -3.16 33.74 -3.14
C LYS A 222 -4.36 32.81 -2.95
N GLN A 223 -4.86 32.20 -4.01
CA GLN A 223 -5.97 31.23 -3.95
C GLN A 223 -5.69 30.06 -3.01
N TYR A 224 -4.48 29.50 -3.06
CA TYR A 224 -4.06 28.43 -2.17
C TYR A 224 -4.03 28.88 -0.71
N ALA A 225 -3.49 30.07 -0.42
CA ALA A 225 -3.44 30.62 0.93
C ALA A 225 -4.84 30.89 1.50
N ASP A 226 -5.73 31.47 0.70
CA ASP A 226 -7.11 31.78 1.09
C ASP A 226 -7.87 30.49 1.44
N LYS A 227 -7.74 29.45 0.61
CA LYS A 227 -8.36 28.14 0.89
C LYS A 227 -7.79 27.49 2.15
N THR A 228 -6.47 27.49 2.32
CA THR A 228 -5.82 26.91 3.50
C THR A 228 -6.26 27.62 4.79
N ARG A 229 -6.54 28.92 4.71
CA ARG A 229 -7.08 29.70 5.84
C ARG A 229 -8.54 29.36 6.13
N ALA A 230 -9.37 29.19 5.10
CA ALA A 230 -10.77 28.81 5.23
C ALA A 230 -10.94 27.40 5.84
N ASP A 231 -10.05 26.47 5.52
CA ASP A 231 -10.08 25.09 6.02
C ASP A 231 -9.51 24.94 7.45
N ARG A 232 -9.00 26.02 8.06
CA ARG A 232 -8.45 25.98 9.42
C ARG A 232 -9.62 25.99 10.42
N PRO A 233 -9.81 24.93 11.23
CA PRO A 233 -10.86 24.93 12.24
C PRO A 233 -10.63 26.11 13.19
N GLU A 234 -11.68 26.89 13.45
CA GLU A 234 -11.59 28.02 14.37
C GLU A 234 -11.02 27.52 15.70
N PRO A 235 -10.08 28.28 16.30
CA PRO A 235 -9.59 27.92 17.63
C PRO A 235 -10.80 27.85 18.55
N ARG A 236 -11.07 26.66 19.10
CA ARG A 236 -12.14 26.47 20.07
C ARG A 236 -11.95 27.54 21.14
N SER A 237 -12.85 28.51 21.16
CA SER A 237 -12.92 29.55 22.17
C SER A 237 -12.88 28.85 23.52
N SER A 238 -11.74 28.95 24.19
CA SER A 238 -11.60 28.58 25.59
C SER A 238 -12.42 29.60 26.37
N ARG A 239 -13.74 29.39 26.44
CA ARG A 239 -14.60 30.07 27.40
C ARG A 239 -14.09 29.72 28.79
N LYS A 240 -13.64 30.77 29.48
CA LYS A 240 -13.33 30.79 30.92
C LYS A 240 -14.58 30.43 31.73
#